data_AF-A0AAW0IM29-F1
#
_entry.id   AF-A0AAW0IM29-F1
#
_cell.length_a   1.000
_cell.length_b   1.000
_cell.length_c   1.000
_cell.angle_alpha   90.00
_cell.angle_beta   90.00
_cell.angle_gamma   90.00
#
_symmetry.space_group_name_H-M   'P 1'
#
loop_
_entity.id
_entity.type
_entity.pdbx_description
1 polymer ?
#
loop_
_entity_poly.entity_id
_entity_poly.type
_entity_poly.pdbx_seq_one_letter_code
_entity_poly.pdbx_strand_id
1 'polypeptide(L)'
;MAGRYANPEEHPFFPEDLPPSEVPPYNFAKFLHPPAASININKDIWDTYINKLLQLFVAPGDDGNYASTAASDFVCLQALSRRIRYGKLVAEVKFRESPQEYEPAIRAKDRDTLMKLLTFEKVEEAVMKRVAKKAMMFGQEVTLNNDGNHGKNKVDPSVVSRLYGDWIMPLTKHVEVEYLLRRLD
;
A
#
# COMPACT_ATOMS: atom_id res chain seq x y z
N MET A 1 -7.22 13.56 -19.45
CA MET A 1 -6.25 13.26 -18.34
C MET A 1 -4.86 12.97 -18.91
N ALA A 2 -3.79 13.30 -18.18
CA ALA A 2 -2.39 13.11 -18.60
C ALA A 2 -1.88 11.63 -18.56
N GLY A 3 -2.75 10.66 -18.82
CA GLY A 3 -2.37 9.24 -18.98
C GLY A 3 -1.96 8.47 -17.73
N ARG A 4 -2.09 9.03 -16.51
CA ARG A 4 -1.66 8.39 -15.26
C ARG A 4 -2.15 6.95 -15.09
N TYR A 5 -3.45 6.73 -15.26
CA TYR A 5 -4.09 5.41 -15.07
C TYR A 5 -3.93 4.45 -16.26
N ALA A 6 -3.17 4.85 -17.30
CA ALA A 6 -2.69 3.89 -18.30
C ALA A 6 -1.54 3.03 -17.74
N ASN A 7 -0.83 3.50 -16.69
CA ASN A 7 0.19 2.73 -16.00
C ASN A 7 -0.48 1.63 -15.15
N PRO A 8 -0.13 0.34 -15.32
CA PRO A 8 -0.71 -0.76 -14.56
C PRO A 8 -0.45 -0.71 -13.05
N GLU A 9 0.51 0.09 -12.58
CA GLU A 9 0.73 0.31 -11.15
C GLU A 9 -0.27 1.30 -10.53
N GLU A 10 -0.85 2.20 -11.33
CA GLU A 10 -1.73 3.27 -10.88
C GLU A 10 -3.19 2.84 -11.00
N HIS A 11 -3.99 3.03 -9.94
CA HIS A 11 -5.40 2.62 -9.94
C HIS A 11 -6.30 3.74 -9.41
N PRO A 12 -7.33 4.14 -10.16
CA PRO A 12 -8.25 5.21 -9.77
C PRO A 12 -9.20 4.74 -8.65
N PHE A 13 -9.40 5.55 -7.62
CA PHE A 13 -10.44 5.29 -6.62
C PHE A 13 -11.85 5.33 -7.23
N PHE A 14 -12.05 6.15 -8.26
CA PHE A 14 -13.30 6.32 -9.00
C PHE A 14 -13.05 6.03 -10.49
N PRO A 15 -13.06 4.75 -10.92
CA PRO A 15 -12.79 4.39 -12.32
C PRO A 15 -13.89 4.87 -13.28
N GLU A 16 -15.13 4.95 -12.83
CA GLU A 16 -16.30 5.33 -13.64
C GLU A 16 -16.28 6.80 -14.06
N ASP A 17 -15.56 7.64 -13.31
CA ASP A 17 -15.50 9.10 -13.52
C ASP A 17 -14.24 9.51 -14.30
N LEU A 18 -13.49 8.56 -14.87
CA LEU A 18 -12.27 8.87 -15.60
C LEU A 18 -12.58 9.43 -17.00
N PRO A 19 -12.12 10.66 -17.33
CA PRO A 19 -12.20 11.16 -18.69
C PRO A 19 -11.20 10.39 -19.58
N PRO A 20 -11.44 10.39 -20.90
CA PRO A 20 -10.49 9.80 -21.86
C PRO A 20 -9.06 10.34 -21.69
N SER A 21 -8.09 9.47 -22.00
CA SER A 21 -6.68 9.89 -22.09
C SER A 21 -6.49 10.76 -23.32
N GLU A 22 -5.91 11.94 -23.13
CA GLU A 22 -5.57 12.86 -24.24
C GLU A 22 -4.13 12.64 -24.72
N VAL A 23 -3.36 11.84 -23.98
CA VAL A 23 -2.00 11.46 -24.36
C VAL A 23 -2.00 10.14 -25.12
N PRO A 24 -1.07 9.96 -26.09
CA PRO A 24 -0.91 8.70 -26.80
C PRO A 24 -0.73 7.52 -25.84
N PRO A 25 -1.29 6.35 -26.16
CA PRO A 25 -1.14 5.17 -25.32
C PRO A 25 0.32 4.74 -25.27
N TYR A 26 0.83 4.53 -24.05
CA TYR A 26 2.14 3.94 -23.84
C TYR A 26 2.01 2.42 -23.67
N ASN A 27 2.87 1.66 -24.34
CA ASN A 27 2.85 0.20 -24.26
C ASN A 27 3.65 -0.27 -23.04
N PHE A 28 3.01 -0.25 -21.86
CA PHE A 28 3.61 -0.78 -20.64
C PHE A 28 3.85 -2.29 -20.76
N ALA A 29 4.99 -2.75 -20.23
CA ALA A 29 5.30 -4.17 -20.16
C ALA A 29 4.22 -4.90 -19.35
N LYS A 30 3.58 -5.89 -19.97
CA LYS A 30 2.54 -6.72 -19.33
C LYS A 30 3.19 -7.82 -18.50
N PHE A 31 3.63 -7.47 -17.30
CA PHE A 31 4.27 -8.43 -16.39
C PHE A 31 3.29 -9.28 -15.60
N LEU A 32 2.12 -8.73 -15.27
CA LEU A 32 1.09 -9.39 -14.46
C LEU A 32 0.17 -10.26 -15.33
N HIS A 33 -0.32 -11.34 -14.74
CA HIS A 33 -1.32 -12.20 -15.36
C HIS A 33 -2.66 -11.44 -15.51
N PRO A 34 -3.25 -11.32 -16.71
CA PRO A 34 -4.34 -10.35 -16.96
C PRO A 34 -5.58 -10.53 -16.07
N PRO A 35 -6.14 -11.74 -15.87
CA PRO A 35 -7.23 -11.96 -14.93
C PRO A 35 -6.92 -11.47 -13.51
N ALA A 36 -5.74 -11.80 -12.99
CA ALA A 36 -5.29 -11.39 -11.67
C ALA A 36 -4.93 -9.89 -11.58
N ALA A 37 -4.59 -9.24 -12.69
CA ALA A 37 -4.29 -7.81 -12.72
C ALA A 37 -5.53 -6.93 -12.42
N SER A 38 -6.75 -7.44 -12.68
CA SER A 38 -8.01 -6.70 -12.54
C SER A 38 -8.50 -6.47 -11.10
N ILE A 39 -7.81 -7.02 -10.09
CA ILE A 39 -8.25 -6.94 -8.68
C ILE A 39 -8.34 -5.48 -8.20
N ASN A 40 -9.48 -5.13 -7.61
CA ASN A 40 -9.76 -3.82 -7.06
C ASN A 40 -10.08 -3.89 -5.56
N ILE A 41 -9.25 -3.23 -4.75
CA ILE A 41 -9.38 -3.12 -3.28
C ILE A 41 -9.43 -1.65 -2.82
N ASN A 42 -9.77 -0.72 -3.72
CA ASN A 42 -9.77 0.71 -3.39
C ASN A 42 -10.75 1.06 -2.29
N LYS A 43 -11.88 0.34 -2.21
CA LYS A 43 -12.85 0.51 -1.13
C LYS A 43 -12.25 0.19 0.24
N ASP A 44 -11.48 -0.89 0.34
CA ASP A 44 -10.85 -1.31 1.60
C ASP A 44 -9.73 -0.36 2.03
N ILE A 45 -8.95 0.14 1.05
CA ILE A 45 -7.91 1.16 1.30
C ILE A 45 -8.55 2.46 1.79
N TRP A 46 -9.62 2.90 1.12
CA TRP A 46 -10.36 4.11 1.48
C TRP A 46 -10.94 4.00 2.90
N ASP A 47 -11.68 2.92 3.17
CA ASP A 47 -12.30 2.67 4.47
C ASP A 47 -11.23 2.62 5.58
N THR A 48 -10.15 1.88 5.35
CA THR A 48 -9.05 1.78 6.31
C THR A 48 -8.42 3.14 6.57
N TYR A 49 -8.16 3.93 5.54
CA TYR A 49 -7.56 5.25 5.71
C TYR A 49 -8.45 6.20 6.51
N ILE A 50 -9.70 6.38 6.07
CA ILE A 50 -10.63 7.35 6.66
C ILE A 50 -11.08 6.93 8.06
N ASN A 51 -11.49 5.67 8.23
CA ASN A 51 -12.14 5.22 9.45
C ASN A 51 -11.17 4.65 10.49
N LYS A 52 -9.94 4.33 10.11
CA LYS A 52 -8.96 3.71 11.04
C LYS A 52 -7.69 4.53 11.15
N LEU A 53 -7.04 4.86 10.03
CA LEU A 53 -5.69 5.44 10.07
C LEU A 53 -5.66 6.89 10.53
N LEU A 54 -6.53 7.75 9.99
CA LEU A 54 -6.53 9.19 10.29
C LEU A 54 -6.60 9.47 11.80
N GLN A 55 -7.45 8.72 12.51
CA GLN A 55 -7.66 8.87 13.95
C GLN A 55 -6.42 8.55 14.80
N LEU A 56 -5.40 7.90 14.24
CA LEU A 56 -4.20 7.51 14.97
C LEU A 56 -3.12 8.59 15.02
N PHE A 57 -3.11 9.50 14.04
CA PHE A 57 -2.04 10.50 13.91
C PHE A 57 -2.55 11.94 13.70
N VAL A 58 -3.87 12.14 13.65
CA VAL A 58 -4.50 13.47 13.59
C VAL A 58 -5.14 13.79 14.94
N ALA A 59 -4.85 14.98 15.46
CA ALA A 59 -5.48 15.48 16.68
C ALA A 59 -6.94 15.87 16.39
N PRO A 60 -7.89 15.63 17.33
CA PRO A 60 -9.26 16.08 17.16
C PRO A 60 -9.33 17.61 17.14
N GLY A 61 -10.13 18.16 16.25
CA GLY A 61 -10.32 19.61 16.10
C GLY A 61 -10.71 19.99 14.69
N ASP A 62 -10.92 21.28 14.49
CA ASP A 62 -11.18 21.89 13.18
C ASP A 62 -10.38 23.19 13.10
N ASP A 63 -9.45 23.24 12.16
CA ASP A 63 -8.57 24.37 11.91
C ASP A 63 -8.96 25.15 10.64
N GLY A 64 -10.03 24.74 9.96
CA GLY A 64 -10.53 25.35 8.71
C GLY A 64 -9.69 25.06 7.46
N ASN A 65 -8.61 24.28 7.53
CA ASN A 65 -7.68 24.07 6.42
C ASN A 65 -8.12 22.95 5.44
N TYR A 66 -9.42 22.87 5.14
CA TYR A 66 -10.02 21.75 4.41
C TYR A 66 -9.38 21.45 3.05
N ALA A 67 -9.02 22.49 2.28
CA ALA A 67 -8.40 22.31 0.96
C ALA A 67 -6.99 21.69 1.08
N SER A 68 -6.23 22.08 2.10
CA SER A 68 -4.91 21.51 2.36
C SER A 68 -5.03 20.07 2.85
N THR A 69 -5.96 19.81 3.79
CA THR A 69 -6.26 18.48 4.29
C THR A 69 -6.66 17.53 3.15
N ALA A 70 -7.61 17.91 2.31
CA ALA A 70 -8.05 17.09 1.18
C ALA A 70 -6.91 16.77 0.19
N ALA A 71 -6.03 17.74 -0.08
CA ALA A 71 -4.87 17.53 -0.94
C ALA A 71 -3.85 16.57 -0.30
N SER A 72 -3.58 16.70 0.99
CA SER A 72 -2.70 15.79 1.74
C SER A 72 -3.28 14.38 1.82
N ASP A 73 -4.58 14.25 2.09
CA ASP A 73 -5.28 12.98 2.15
C ASP A 73 -5.21 12.24 0.82
N PHE A 74 -5.38 12.97 -0.29
CA PHE A 74 -5.23 12.43 -1.63
C PHE A 74 -3.82 11.87 -1.87
N VAL A 75 -2.76 12.59 -1.48
CA VAL A 75 -1.38 12.12 -1.58
C VAL A 75 -1.18 10.83 -0.76
N CYS A 76 -1.70 10.79 0.47
CA CYS A 76 -1.63 9.62 1.33
C CYS A 76 -2.36 8.41 0.71
N LEU A 77 -3.60 8.59 0.26
CA LEU A 77 -4.40 7.55 -0.37
C LEU A 77 -3.72 6.97 -1.62
N GLN A 78 -3.10 7.82 -2.44
CA GLN A 78 -2.36 7.37 -3.62
C GLN A 78 -1.11 6.57 -3.25
N ALA A 79 -0.33 7.05 -2.28
CA ALA A 79 0.86 6.34 -1.81
C ALA A 79 0.50 4.98 -1.20
N LEU A 80 -0.56 4.92 -0.39
CA LEU A 80 -1.08 3.69 0.21
C LEU A 80 -1.58 2.73 -0.86
N SER A 81 -2.40 3.20 -1.79
CA SER A 81 -2.95 2.39 -2.88
C SER A 81 -1.83 1.76 -3.71
N ARG A 82 -0.83 2.56 -4.13
CA ARG A 82 0.32 2.06 -4.88
C ARG A 82 1.09 1.01 -4.07
N ARG A 83 1.41 1.28 -2.80
CA ARG A 83 2.18 0.36 -1.96
C ARG A 83 1.48 -0.98 -1.75
N ILE A 84 0.19 -0.94 -1.47
CA ILE A 84 -0.62 -2.15 -1.19
C ILE A 84 -0.80 -2.96 -2.47
N ARG A 85 -1.10 -2.29 -3.59
CA ARG A 85 -1.29 -2.95 -4.89
C ARG A 85 0.00 -3.52 -5.47
N TYR A 86 1.15 -3.00 -5.05
CA TYR A 86 2.44 -3.61 -5.37
C TYR A 86 2.54 -5.09 -4.92
N GLY A 87 1.66 -5.52 -4.00
CA GLY A 87 1.44 -6.93 -3.68
C GLY A 87 1.20 -7.81 -4.92
N LYS A 88 0.56 -7.30 -5.99
CA LYS A 88 0.40 -8.06 -7.25
C LYS A 88 1.75 -8.46 -7.86
N LEU A 89 2.70 -7.52 -7.87
CA LEU A 89 4.04 -7.77 -8.40
C LEU A 89 4.84 -8.69 -7.48
N VAL A 90 4.73 -8.48 -6.17
CA VAL A 90 5.37 -9.35 -5.16
C VAL A 90 4.88 -10.79 -5.31
N ALA A 91 3.57 -11.00 -5.45
CA ALA A 91 2.98 -12.30 -5.67
C ALA A 91 3.43 -12.93 -6.99
N GLU A 92 3.50 -12.16 -8.07
CA GLU A 92 4.01 -12.66 -9.37
C GLU A 92 5.47 -13.13 -9.28
N VAL A 93 6.33 -12.38 -8.60
CA VAL A 93 7.74 -12.75 -8.40
C VAL A 93 7.83 -14.04 -7.56
N LYS A 94 7.15 -14.08 -6.42
CA LYS A 94 7.14 -15.27 -5.54
C LYS A 94 6.62 -16.52 -6.27
N PHE A 95 5.54 -16.37 -7.04
CA PHE A 95 4.98 -17.47 -7.83
C PHE A 95 5.97 -17.99 -8.87
N ARG A 96 6.67 -17.09 -9.58
CA ARG A 96 7.68 -17.49 -10.59
C ARG A 96 8.90 -18.17 -9.99
N GLU A 97 9.31 -17.75 -8.79
CA GLU A 97 10.44 -18.35 -8.09
C GLU A 97 10.14 -19.79 -7.65
N SER A 98 8.91 -20.09 -7.21
CA SER A 98 8.55 -21.43 -6.71
C SER A 98 7.10 -21.81 -7.04
N PRO A 99 6.74 -22.04 -8.31
CA PRO A 99 5.34 -22.27 -8.71
C PRO A 99 4.71 -23.48 -8.01
N GLN A 100 5.49 -24.55 -7.84
CA GLN A 100 5.06 -25.82 -7.26
C GLN A 100 4.57 -25.69 -5.81
N GLU A 101 5.06 -24.69 -5.06
CA GLU A 101 4.62 -24.44 -3.69
C GLU A 101 3.23 -23.82 -3.63
N TYR A 102 2.88 -22.98 -4.61
CA TYR A 102 1.61 -22.25 -4.63
C TYR A 102 0.51 -22.95 -5.43
N GLU A 103 0.86 -23.68 -6.49
CA GLU A 103 -0.11 -24.31 -7.40
C GLU A 103 -1.18 -25.17 -6.70
N PRO A 104 -0.84 -26.04 -5.72
CA PRO A 104 -1.84 -26.85 -5.02
C PRO A 104 -2.89 -25.99 -4.30
N ALA A 105 -2.44 -24.95 -3.59
CA ALA A 105 -3.32 -24.04 -2.85
C ALA A 105 -4.14 -23.15 -3.79
N ILE A 106 -3.58 -22.72 -4.92
CA ILE A 106 -4.32 -21.94 -5.94
C ILE A 106 -5.43 -22.79 -6.56
N ARG A 107 -5.13 -24.04 -6.96
CA ARG A 107 -6.12 -24.94 -7.56
C ARG A 107 -7.23 -25.31 -6.59
N ALA A 108 -6.89 -25.51 -5.32
CA ALA A 108 -7.85 -25.75 -4.24
C ALA A 108 -8.61 -24.47 -3.79
N LYS A 109 -8.23 -23.29 -4.30
CA LYS A 109 -8.71 -21.97 -3.85
C LYS A 109 -8.57 -21.77 -2.32
N ASP A 110 -7.50 -22.35 -1.75
CA ASP A 110 -7.20 -22.32 -0.31
C ASP A 110 -6.49 -21.01 0.07
N ARG A 111 -7.28 -20.05 0.54
CA ARG A 111 -6.83 -18.72 0.98
C ARG A 111 -5.90 -18.79 2.19
N ASP A 112 -6.16 -19.69 3.13
CA ASP A 112 -5.46 -19.74 4.41
C ASP A 112 -4.06 -20.31 4.21
N THR A 113 -3.92 -21.34 3.38
CA THR A 113 -2.62 -21.88 3.01
C THR A 113 -1.79 -20.85 2.25
N LEU A 114 -2.38 -20.12 1.29
CA LEU A 114 -1.69 -19.03 0.60
C LEU A 114 -1.24 -17.92 1.57
N MET A 115 -2.09 -17.51 2.51
CA MET A 115 -1.74 -16.50 3.51
C MET A 115 -0.57 -16.93 4.39
N LYS A 116 -0.53 -18.21 4.79
CA LYS A 116 0.58 -18.79 5.56
C LYS A 116 1.88 -18.79 4.76
N LEU A 117 1.86 -19.23 3.51
CA LEU A 117 3.03 -19.24 2.62
C LEU A 117 3.60 -17.83 2.39
N LEU A 118 2.75 -16.81 2.40
CA LEU A 118 3.16 -15.43 2.18
C LEU A 118 3.64 -14.69 3.44
N THR A 119 3.45 -15.27 4.62
CA THR A 119 3.77 -14.64 5.91
C THR A 119 5.18 -15.00 6.35
N PHE A 120 6.05 -13.99 6.42
CA PHE A 120 7.45 -14.16 6.83
C PHE A 120 7.75 -13.25 8.03
N GLU A 121 7.42 -13.71 9.24
CA GLU A 121 7.44 -12.91 10.48
C GLU A 121 8.73 -12.09 10.67
N LYS A 122 9.91 -12.69 10.45
CA LYS A 122 11.20 -12.00 10.57
C LYS A 122 11.33 -10.81 9.60
N VAL A 123 10.78 -10.93 8.39
CA VAL A 123 10.76 -9.86 7.39
C VAL A 123 9.78 -8.77 7.81
N GLU A 124 8.61 -9.16 8.32
CA GLU A 124 7.58 -8.23 8.81
C GLU A 124 8.10 -7.38 9.97
N GLU A 125 8.75 -8.00 10.95
CA GLU A 125 9.41 -7.30 12.07
C GLU A 125 10.51 -6.35 11.58
N ALA A 126 11.35 -6.79 10.64
CA ALA A 126 12.41 -5.96 10.08
C ALA A 126 11.84 -4.74 9.32
N VAL A 127 10.73 -4.93 8.61
CA VAL A 127 10.01 -3.84 7.93
C VAL A 127 9.47 -2.85 8.96
N MET A 128 8.81 -3.31 10.02
CA MET A 128 8.31 -2.45 11.10
C MET A 128 9.43 -1.64 11.76
N LYS A 129 10.53 -2.28 12.17
CA LYS A 129 11.70 -1.60 12.75
C LYS A 129 12.25 -0.53 11.81
N ARG A 130 12.34 -0.82 10.51
CA ARG A 130 12.82 0.13 9.51
C ARG A 130 11.85 1.30 9.30
N VAL A 131 10.54 1.05 9.31
CA VAL A 131 9.51 2.09 9.20
C VAL A 131 9.59 3.04 10.40
N ALA A 132 9.66 2.50 11.62
CA ALA A 132 9.86 3.29 12.84
C ALA A 132 11.11 4.16 12.75
N LYS A 133 12.25 3.58 12.34
CA LYS A 133 13.50 4.33 12.18
C LYS A 133 13.38 5.47 11.17
N LYS A 134 12.71 5.25 10.03
CA LYS A 134 12.48 6.30 9.03
C LYS A 134 11.56 7.40 9.57
N ALA A 135 10.48 7.04 10.24
CA ALA A 135 9.57 8.01 10.85
C ALA A 135 10.28 8.88 11.90
N MET A 136 11.18 8.29 12.70
CA MET A 136 12.03 9.04 13.63
C MET A 136 12.92 10.03 12.88
N MET A 137 13.66 9.60 11.85
CA MET A 137 14.58 10.46 11.12
C MET A 137 13.88 11.63 10.38
N PHE A 138 12.71 11.39 9.78
CA PHE A 138 11.98 12.42 9.02
C PHE A 138 11.04 13.27 9.89
N GLY A 139 10.65 12.77 11.06
CA GLY A 139 9.78 13.47 12.01
C GLY A 139 10.52 14.45 12.91
N GLN A 140 11.85 14.39 12.94
CA GLN A 140 12.71 15.27 13.71
C GLN A 140 12.71 16.70 13.16
N GLU A 141 12.74 17.68 14.07
CA GLU A 141 13.04 19.06 13.72
C GLU A 141 14.55 19.20 13.49
N VAL A 142 14.94 19.62 12.28
CA VAL A 142 16.34 19.77 11.90
C VAL A 142 16.80 21.19 12.24
N THR A 143 17.52 21.34 13.35
CA THR A 143 18.10 22.61 13.79
C THR A 143 19.59 22.69 13.49
N LEU A 144 20.11 23.89 13.21
CA LEU A 144 21.54 24.12 12.95
C LEU A 144 22.42 23.91 14.21
N ASN A 145 21.84 24.15 15.39
CA ASN A 145 22.49 23.90 16.67
C ASN A 145 22.16 22.47 17.12
N ASN A 146 23.20 21.64 17.24
CA ASN A 146 23.09 20.25 17.66
C ASN A 146 23.06 20.16 19.19
N ASP A 147 22.03 20.74 19.81
CA ASP A 147 21.95 20.87 21.27
C ASP A 147 21.57 19.53 21.95
N GLY A 148 21.62 18.40 21.24
CA GLY A 148 21.30 17.06 21.74
C GLY A 148 19.82 16.86 22.13
N ASN A 149 19.04 17.95 22.21
CA ASN A 149 17.63 17.94 22.51
C ASN A 149 16.84 17.82 21.20
N HIS A 150 16.76 16.61 20.67
CA HIS A 150 15.85 16.32 19.56
C HIS A 150 14.42 16.58 20.07
N GLY A 151 13.79 17.65 19.58
CA GLY A 151 12.40 17.99 19.89
C GLY A 151 11.45 16.81 19.63
N LYS A 152 10.21 16.91 20.11
CA LYS A 152 9.19 15.88 19.86
C LYS A 152 9.00 15.70 18.36
N ASN A 153 9.03 14.45 17.89
CA ASN A 153 8.73 14.14 16.49
C ASN A 153 7.33 14.63 16.12
N LYS A 154 7.16 15.18 14.91
CA LYS A 154 5.86 15.65 14.41
C LYS A 154 4.78 14.56 14.41
N VAL A 155 5.20 13.31 14.19
CA VAL A 155 4.37 12.12 14.32
C VAL A 155 5.16 11.08 15.12
N ASP A 156 4.49 10.41 16.06
CA ASP A 156 5.10 9.35 16.85
C ASP A 156 5.56 8.18 15.94
N PRO A 157 6.85 7.85 15.91
CA PRO A 157 7.37 6.74 15.10
C PRO A 157 6.74 5.38 15.43
N SER A 158 6.31 5.18 16.68
CA SER A 158 5.65 3.94 17.11
C SER A 158 4.26 3.80 16.48
N VAL A 159 3.53 4.91 16.35
CA VAL A 159 2.23 4.97 15.65
C VAL A 159 2.41 4.63 14.18
N VAL A 160 3.43 5.16 13.52
CA VAL A 160 3.71 4.86 12.10
C VAL A 160 4.07 3.38 11.90
N SER A 161 4.86 2.81 12.81
CA SER A 161 5.22 1.39 12.80
C SER A 161 3.98 0.50 12.94
N ARG A 162 3.12 0.80 13.92
CA ARG A 162 1.86 0.11 14.15
C ARG A 162 0.93 0.23 12.94
N LEU A 163 0.82 1.45 12.38
CA LEU A 163 0.04 1.72 11.17
C LEU A 163 0.43 0.79 10.02
N TYR A 164 1.73 0.58 9.85
CA TYR A 164 2.25 -0.26 8.80
C TYR A 164 1.99 -1.76 9.07
N GLY A 165 2.21 -2.21 10.30
CA GLY A 165 2.07 -3.61 10.71
C GLY A 165 0.62 -4.08 10.74
N ASP A 166 -0.30 -3.29 11.29
CA ASP A 166 -1.66 -3.75 11.57
C ASP A 166 -2.62 -3.53 10.39
N TRP A 167 -2.28 -2.63 9.45
CA TRP A 167 -3.19 -2.28 8.34
C TRP A 167 -2.54 -2.38 6.96
N ILE A 168 -1.40 -1.72 6.71
CA ILE A 168 -0.81 -1.69 5.36
C ILE A 168 -0.33 -3.08 4.92
N MET A 169 0.41 -3.77 5.79
CA MET A 169 0.99 -5.07 5.48
C MET A 169 -0.08 -6.17 5.30
N PRO A 170 -1.11 -6.28 6.17
CA PRO A 170 -2.20 -7.22 5.98
C PRO A 170 -2.99 -6.97 4.68
N LEU A 171 -3.28 -5.71 4.34
CA LEU A 171 -3.93 -5.39 3.06
C LEU A 171 -3.05 -5.77 1.87
N THR A 172 -1.73 -5.59 1.97
CA THR A 172 -0.79 -6.00 0.92
C THR A 172 -0.81 -7.52 0.73
N LYS A 173 -0.75 -8.29 1.83
CA LYS A 173 -0.86 -9.75 1.78
C LYS A 173 -2.22 -10.21 1.23
N HIS A 174 -3.30 -9.51 1.56
CA HIS A 174 -4.62 -9.78 0.98
C HIS A 174 -4.60 -9.63 -0.54
N VAL A 175 -3.97 -8.58 -1.08
CA VAL A 175 -3.78 -8.43 -2.53
C VAL A 175 -2.95 -9.57 -3.12
N GLU A 176 -1.87 -9.97 -2.45
CA GLU A 176 -1.04 -11.09 -2.89
C GLU A 176 -1.86 -12.38 -3.01
N VAL A 177 -2.68 -12.70 -2.00
CA VAL A 177 -3.57 -13.88 -2.02
C VAL A 177 -4.60 -13.77 -3.15
N GLU A 178 -5.32 -12.64 -3.26
CA GLU A 178 -6.31 -12.45 -4.33
C GLU A 178 -5.70 -12.59 -5.73
N TYR A 179 -4.45 -12.13 -5.89
CA TYR A 179 -3.69 -12.27 -7.13
C TYR A 179 -3.38 -13.73 -7.43
N LEU A 180 -2.82 -14.47 -6.47
CA LEU A 180 -2.47 -15.88 -6.64
C LEU A 180 -3.68 -16.74 -6.94
N LEU A 181 -4.83 -16.49 -6.29
CA LEU A 181 -6.06 -17.24 -6.55
C LEU A 181 -6.52 -17.19 -8.00
N ARG A 182 -6.21 -16.12 -8.73
CA ARG A 182 -6.56 -15.94 -10.15
C ARG A 182 -5.38 -16.18 -11.09
N ARG A 183 -4.25 -16.67 -10.57
CA ARG A 183 -3.00 -16.73 -11.33
C ARG A 183 -2.94 -17.87 -12.35
N LEU A 184 -3.79 -18.89 -12.17
CA LEU A 184 -3.90 -20.07 -13.04
C LEU A 184 -5.21 -20.08 -13.84
N ASP A 185 -5.95 -18.96 -13.83
CA ASP A 185 -7.20 -18.82 -14.56
C ASP A 185 -6.96 -18.66 -16.08
#